data_AF-A0A962HK13-F1
#
_entry.id   AF-A0A962HK13-F1
#
_cell.length_a   1.000
_cell.length_b   1.000
_cell.length_c   1.000
_cell.angle_alpha   90.00
_cell.angle_beta   90.00
_cell.angle_gamma   90.00
#
_symmetry.space_group_name_H-M   'P 1'
#
loop_
_entity.id
_entity.type
_entity.pdbx_description
1 polymer ?
#
loop_
_entity_poly.entity_id
_entity_poly.type
_entity_poly.pdbx_seq_one_letter_code
_entity_poly.pdbx_strand_id
1 'polypeptide(L)'
;MHRQRGFNLIEVMAAALILSVGLLGLAGLQVSTLKNTQNASSRQQASFQVYELLERMRSNRDAARRGDYADVSTDCNTPPDPVCDTGSNCTDTELAHYDLYTVQCGNITTSTSVQNSGVQAQLPGGALTVSCPVSCAAGVQIRLEWVERLGDRQVADTLGAEGELMEVLLQAVL
;
A
#
# COMPACT_ATOMS: atom_id res chain seq x y z
N MET A 1 2.15 -60.94 35.72
CA MET A 1 2.70 -60.89 34.34
C MET A 1 1.76 -60.02 33.49
N HIS A 2 2.19 -58.82 33.10
CA HIS A 2 1.37 -57.92 32.28
C HIS A 2 1.51 -58.32 30.80
N ARG A 3 0.40 -58.70 30.17
CA ARG A 3 0.34 -58.95 28.72
C ARG A 3 0.60 -57.63 27.98
N GLN A 4 1.71 -57.54 27.25
CA GLN A 4 1.90 -56.49 26.25
C GLN A 4 0.87 -56.69 25.14
N ARG A 5 0.00 -55.70 24.95
CA ARG A 5 -0.89 -55.62 23.78
C ARG A 5 -0.06 -54.98 22.66
N GLY A 6 0.34 -55.79 21.68
CA GLY A 6 0.98 -55.27 20.47
C GLY A 6 0.02 -54.42 19.65
N PHE A 7 0.54 -53.40 18.98
CA PHE A 7 -0.22 -52.53 18.08
C PHE A 7 -0.79 -53.34 16.91
N ASN A 8 -2.07 -53.12 16.60
CA ASN A 8 -2.71 -53.71 15.43
C ASN A 8 -2.42 -52.83 14.20
N LEU A 9 -2.16 -53.43 13.03
CA LEU A 9 -1.75 -52.71 11.82
C LEU A 9 -2.85 -51.73 11.33
N ILE A 10 -4.11 -52.06 11.60
CA ILE A 10 -5.27 -51.19 11.33
C ILE A 10 -5.29 -49.91 12.18
N GLU A 11 -4.73 -49.95 13.40
CA GLU A 11 -4.69 -48.81 14.33
C GLU A 11 -3.72 -47.74 13.83
N VAL A 12 -2.57 -48.15 13.32
CA VAL A 12 -1.56 -47.26 12.74
C VAL A 12 -2.09 -46.63 11.44
N MET A 13 -2.79 -47.39 10.60
CA MET A 13 -3.39 -46.85 9.37
C MET A 13 -4.51 -45.84 9.66
N ALA A 14 -5.36 -46.12 10.64
CA ALA A 14 -6.39 -45.17 11.07
C ALA A 14 -5.77 -43.89 11.66
N ALA A 15 -4.73 -44.01 12.49
CA ALA A 15 -4.00 -42.86 13.02
C ALA A 15 -3.35 -42.02 11.90
N ALA A 16 -2.72 -42.66 10.91
CA ALA A 16 -2.13 -41.98 9.77
C ALA A 16 -3.17 -41.25 8.90
N LEU A 17 -4.37 -41.82 8.73
CA LEU A 17 -5.48 -41.19 8.01
C LEU A 17 -5.99 -39.94 8.74
N ILE A 18 -6.20 -40.02 10.05
CA ILE A 18 -6.67 -38.88 10.85
C ILE A 18 -5.62 -37.75 10.81
N LEU A 19 -4.34 -38.11 10.94
CA LEU A 19 -3.24 -37.16 10.90
C LEU A 19 -3.10 -36.48 9.53
N SER A 20 -3.25 -37.22 8.42
CA SER A 20 -3.17 -36.63 7.08
C SER A 20 -4.29 -35.63 6.82
N VAL A 21 -5.53 -35.94 7.23
CA VAL A 21 -6.67 -35.00 7.15
C VAL A 21 -6.43 -33.76 8.02
N GLY A 22 -5.90 -33.94 9.23
CA GLY A 22 -5.54 -32.82 10.11
C GLY A 22 -4.48 -31.88 9.51
N LEU A 23 -3.45 -32.44 8.87
CA LEU A 23 -2.39 -31.66 8.21
C LEU A 23 -2.89 -30.91 6.97
N LEU A 24 -3.81 -31.50 6.19
CA LEU A 24 -4.46 -30.81 5.07
C LEU A 24 -5.28 -29.61 5.55
N GLY A 25 -6.00 -29.76 6.66
CA GLY A 25 -6.72 -28.64 7.30
C GLY A 25 -5.77 -27.51 7.73
N LEU A 26 -4.64 -27.86 8.36
CA LEU A 26 -3.62 -26.88 8.77
C LEU A 26 -2.99 -26.15 7.58
N ALA A 27 -2.70 -26.87 6.48
CA ALA A 27 -2.15 -26.26 5.27
C ALA A 27 -3.11 -25.22 4.66
N GLY A 28 -4.42 -25.52 4.65
CA GLY A 28 -5.44 -24.55 4.21
C GLY A 28 -5.46 -23.28 5.07
N LEU A 29 -5.38 -23.43 6.39
CA LEU A 29 -5.29 -22.29 7.30
C LEU A 29 -4.01 -21.46 7.10
N GLN A 30 -2.87 -22.11 6.83
CA GLN A 30 -1.61 -21.43 6.57
C GLN A 30 -1.68 -20.54 5.32
N VAL A 31 -2.29 -21.04 4.24
CA VAL A 31 -2.49 -20.25 3.01
C VAL A 31 -3.41 -19.06 3.26
N SER A 32 -4.52 -19.26 3.98
CA SER A 32 -5.43 -18.16 4.34
C SER A 32 -4.74 -17.10 5.20
N THR A 33 -3.91 -17.54 6.15
CA THR A 33 -3.14 -16.64 7.04
C THR A 33 -2.13 -15.82 6.23
N LEU A 34 -1.43 -16.44 5.28
CA LEU A 34 -0.49 -15.74 4.42
C LEU A 34 -1.19 -14.65 3.59
N LYS A 35 -2.34 -14.97 2.99
CA LYS A 35 -3.15 -13.98 2.24
C LYS A 35 -3.57 -12.82 3.13
N ASN A 36 -4.11 -13.09 4.32
CA ASN A 36 -4.53 -12.05 5.25
C ASN A 36 -3.35 -11.18 5.71
N THR A 37 -2.18 -11.78 5.93
CA THR A 37 -0.97 -11.06 6.33
C THR A 37 -0.47 -10.14 5.22
N GLN A 38 -0.50 -10.60 3.97
CA GLN A 38 -0.13 -9.78 2.82
C GLN A 38 -1.06 -8.55 2.69
N ASN A 39 -2.38 -8.77 2.79
CA ASN A 39 -3.37 -7.68 2.71
C ASN A 39 -3.21 -6.68 3.85
N ALA A 40 -3.01 -7.17 5.07
CA ALA A 40 -2.74 -6.31 6.23
C ALA A 40 -1.45 -5.49 6.05
N SER A 41 -0.40 -6.09 5.50
CA SER A 41 0.86 -5.41 5.20
C SER A 41 0.69 -4.30 4.15
N SER A 42 -0.06 -4.55 3.07
CA SER A 42 -0.35 -3.55 2.05
C SER A 42 -1.18 -2.38 2.62
N ARG A 43 -2.22 -2.66 3.42
CA ARG A 43 -3.00 -1.61 4.12
C ARG A 43 -2.16 -0.79 5.09
N GLN A 44 -1.21 -1.43 5.78
CA GLN A 44 -0.30 -0.75 6.70
C GLN A 44 0.65 0.19 5.94
N GLN A 45 1.22 -0.26 4.82
CA GLN A 45 2.06 0.57 3.95
C GLN A 45 1.27 1.75 3.40
N ALA A 46 0.05 1.52 2.90
CA ALA A 46 -0.83 2.59 2.43
C ALA A 46 -1.09 3.65 3.50
N SER A 47 -1.44 3.21 4.71
CA SER A 47 -1.67 4.12 5.84
C SER A 47 -0.42 4.92 6.17
N PHE A 48 0.75 4.28 6.19
CA PHE A 48 2.03 4.94 6.43
C PHE A 48 2.31 6.05 5.40
N GLN A 49 2.12 5.79 4.10
CA GLN A 49 2.32 6.80 3.04
C GLN A 49 1.37 7.99 3.18
N VAL A 50 0.10 7.74 3.54
CA VAL A 50 -0.88 8.82 3.79
C VAL A 50 -0.48 9.69 4.98
N TYR A 51 0.02 9.08 6.07
CA TYR A 51 0.52 9.84 7.21
C TYR A 51 1.81 10.61 6.88
N GLU A 52 2.72 10.03 6.09
CA GLU A 52 3.92 10.75 5.64
C GLU A 52 3.54 12.03 4.89
N LEU A 53 2.60 11.94 3.94
CA LEU A 53 2.11 13.12 3.23
C LEU A 53 1.43 14.13 4.15
N LEU A 54 0.64 13.66 5.12
CA LEU A 54 0.01 14.54 6.09
C LEU A 54 1.05 15.34 6.90
N GLU A 55 2.12 14.69 7.34
CA GLU A 55 3.19 15.37 8.08
C GLU A 55 3.95 16.39 7.20
N ARG A 56 4.15 16.08 5.91
CA ARG A 56 4.70 17.04 4.93
C ARG A 56 3.79 18.26 4.75
N MET A 57 2.48 18.05 4.58
CA MET A 57 1.49 19.13 4.52
C MET A 57 1.44 19.95 5.82
N ARG A 58 1.65 19.31 6.98
CA ARG A 58 1.74 20.01 8.28
C ARG A 58 3.02 20.82 8.44
N SER A 59 4.08 20.47 7.72
CA SER A 59 5.29 21.28 7.63
C SER A 59 5.11 22.46 6.68
N ASN A 60 4.32 22.31 5.63
CA ASN A 60 4.03 23.32 4.62
C ASN A 60 2.54 23.74 4.64
N ARG A 61 2.10 24.24 5.81
CA ARG A 61 0.66 24.48 6.09
C ARG A 61 0.05 25.54 5.20
N ASP A 62 0.82 26.58 4.86
CA ASP A 62 0.30 27.70 4.08
C ASP A 62 -0.04 27.24 2.65
N ALA A 63 0.83 26.47 2.00
CA ALA A 63 0.53 25.84 0.70
C ALA A 63 -0.68 24.90 0.79
N ALA A 64 -0.72 24.07 1.83
CA ALA A 64 -1.82 23.14 2.01
C ALA A 64 -3.16 23.83 2.25
N ARG A 65 -3.20 24.93 3.02
CA ARG A 65 -4.42 25.74 3.22
C ARG A 65 -4.86 26.50 1.97
N ARG A 66 -3.92 26.88 1.09
CA ARG A 66 -4.21 27.45 -0.24
C ARG A 66 -4.75 26.42 -1.22
N GLY A 67 -4.50 25.13 -0.97
CA GLY A 67 -4.91 24.04 -1.83
C GLY A 67 -3.86 23.60 -2.85
N ASP A 68 -2.59 23.97 -2.64
CA ASP A 68 -1.49 23.62 -3.55
C ASP A 68 -1.23 22.09 -3.61
N TYR A 69 -1.76 21.33 -2.64
CA TYR A 69 -1.73 19.86 -2.63
C TYR A 69 -2.97 19.23 -3.29
N ALA A 70 -4.06 19.96 -3.48
CA ALA A 70 -5.36 19.40 -3.86
C ALA A 70 -5.53 19.26 -5.38
N ASP A 71 -6.17 18.18 -5.81
CA ASP A 71 -6.52 17.90 -7.21
C ASP A 71 -5.33 17.93 -8.20
N VAL A 72 -4.12 17.70 -7.67
CA VAL A 72 -2.89 17.61 -8.45
C VAL A 72 -2.71 16.18 -8.95
N SER A 73 -2.63 16.00 -10.27
CA SER A 73 -2.26 14.74 -10.88
C SER A 73 -0.75 14.59 -10.90
N THR A 74 -0.23 13.52 -10.30
CA THR A 74 1.20 13.20 -10.30
C THR A 74 1.51 12.09 -11.30
N ASP A 75 2.32 12.41 -12.32
CA ASP A 75 2.87 11.42 -13.26
C ASP A 75 4.34 11.14 -12.91
N CYS A 76 4.64 9.88 -12.58
CA CYS A 76 5.97 9.42 -12.19
C CYS A 76 6.99 9.41 -13.34
N ASN A 77 6.58 9.71 -14.57
CA ASN A 77 7.48 9.91 -15.70
C ASN A 77 7.89 11.37 -15.89
N THR A 78 7.21 12.31 -15.24
CA THR A 78 7.44 13.75 -15.36
C THR A 78 7.73 14.35 -13.98
N PRO A 79 8.98 14.31 -13.51
CA PRO A 79 9.34 14.93 -12.23
C PRO A 79 9.06 16.45 -12.26
N PRO A 80 8.58 17.03 -11.14
CA PRO A 80 8.43 18.47 -11.01
C PRO A 80 9.80 19.18 -11.09
N ASP A 81 9.79 20.38 -11.67
CA ASP A 81 10.93 21.29 -11.78
C ASP A 81 10.52 22.65 -11.14
N PRO A 82 11.27 23.19 -10.17
CA PRO A 82 12.52 22.69 -9.59
C PRO A 82 12.35 21.42 -8.75
N VAL A 83 13.40 20.60 -8.72
CA VAL A 83 13.50 19.48 -7.77
C VAL A 83 13.78 20.06 -6.38
N CYS A 84 12.81 19.98 -5.48
CA CYS A 84 12.89 20.56 -4.14
C CYS A 84 13.67 19.69 -3.14
N ASP A 85 14.95 19.44 -3.44
CA ASP A 85 15.88 18.71 -2.57
C ASP A 85 16.66 19.64 -1.63
N THR A 86 17.54 19.05 -0.82
CA THR A 86 18.36 19.80 0.15
C THR A 86 19.28 20.81 -0.55
N GLY A 87 18.97 22.10 -0.40
CA GLY A 87 19.77 23.21 -0.95
C GLY A 87 19.17 23.88 -2.18
N SER A 88 18.04 23.39 -2.67
CA SER A 88 17.21 24.07 -3.67
C SER A 88 16.42 25.23 -3.06
N ASN A 89 16.20 26.29 -3.84
CA ASN A 89 15.29 27.38 -3.46
C ASN A 89 13.94 27.13 -4.12
N CYS A 90 13.03 26.47 -3.39
CA CYS A 90 11.65 26.27 -3.83
C CYS A 90 10.69 27.24 -3.14
N THR A 91 9.67 27.65 -3.86
CA THR A 91 8.46 28.22 -3.28
C THR A 91 7.66 27.15 -2.56
N ASP A 92 6.79 27.55 -1.63
CA ASP A 92 5.90 26.64 -0.90
C ASP A 92 5.03 25.78 -1.84
N THR A 93 4.63 26.32 -3.00
CA THR A 93 3.82 25.61 -4.00
C THR A 93 4.65 24.57 -4.77
N GLU A 94 5.88 24.91 -5.15
CA GLU A 94 6.80 23.95 -5.79
C GLU A 94 7.15 22.81 -4.84
N LEU A 95 7.37 23.13 -3.56
CA LEU A 95 7.60 22.12 -2.53
C LEU A 95 6.40 21.18 -2.35
N ALA A 96 5.16 21.70 -2.45
CA ALA A 96 3.96 20.88 -2.38
C ALA A 96 3.85 19.87 -3.53
N HIS A 97 4.13 20.30 -4.76
CA HIS A 97 4.16 19.39 -5.92
C HIS A 97 5.28 18.34 -5.80
N TYR A 98 6.44 18.73 -5.29
CA TYR A 98 7.54 17.81 -5.02
C TYR A 98 7.22 16.79 -3.93
N ASP A 99 6.54 17.19 -2.85
CA ASP A 99 6.08 16.30 -1.79
C ASP A 99 5.11 15.23 -2.32
N LEU A 100 4.10 15.65 -3.10
CA LEU A 100 3.17 14.73 -3.74
C LEU A 100 3.89 13.74 -4.66
N TYR A 101 4.82 14.25 -5.47
CA TYR A 101 5.65 13.41 -6.32
C TYR A 101 6.46 12.40 -5.52
N THR A 102 7.11 12.84 -4.45
CA THR A 102 7.97 11.98 -3.64
C THR A 102 7.18 10.87 -2.94
N VAL A 103 5.98 11.16 -2.44
CA VAL A 103 5.13 10.14 -1.82
C VAL A 103 4.55 9.18 -2.86
N GLN A 104 4.09 9.68 -4.01
CA GLN A 104 3.46 8.87 -5.04
C GLN A 104 4.47 8.00 -5.81
N CYS A 105 5.59 8.59 -6.21
CA CYS A 105 6.56 8.01 -7.12
C CYS A 105 7.85 7.57 -6.39
N GLY A 106 8.29 8.36 -5.41
CA GLY A 106 9.55 8.14 -4.71
C GLY A 106 10.56 9.27 -4.95
N ASN A 107 11.76 9.11 -4.41
CA ASN A 107 12.75 10.18 -4.41
C ASN A 107 13.40 10.37 -5.79
N ILE A 108 13.60 11.64 -6.16
CA ILE A 108 14.30 12.05 -7.38
C ILE A 108 15.80 12.10 -7.07
N THR A 109 16.56 11.19 -7.66
CA THR A 109 18.04 11.16 -7.49
C THR A 109 18.76 12.03 -8.52
N THR A 110 18.19 12.13 -9.73
CA THR A 110 18.51 13.11 -10.78
C THR A 110 17.23 13.36 -11.57
N SER A 111 17.14 14.44 -12.35
CA SER A 111 15.95 14.76 -13.18
C SER A 111 15.55 13.69 -14.20
N THR A 112 16.34 12.62 -14.32
CA THR A 112 16.13 11.47 -15.21
C THR A 112 16.09 10.12 -14.50
N SER A 113 16.32 10.07 -13.18
CA SER A 113 16.35 8.84 -12.37
C SER A 113 15.43 8.96 -11.16
N VAL A 114 14.26 8.35 -11.30
CA VAL A 114 13.27 8.18 -10.23
C VAL A 114 13.56 6.85 -9.55
N GLN A 115 13.90 6.89 -8.27
CA GLN A 115 13.84 5.68 -7.46
C GLN A 115 12.37 5.43 -7.16
N ASN A 116 11.77 4.48 -7.87
CA ASN A 116 10.40 4.05 -7.63
C ASN A 116 10.30 3.36 -6.27
N SER A 117 10.11 4.17 -5.23
CA SER A 117 10.01 3.75 -3.83
C SER A 117 8.73 4.28 -3.15
N GLY A 118 7.94 5.08 -3.87
CA GLY A 118 6.67 5.63 -3.39
C GLY A 118 5.51 4.63 -3.46
N VAL A 119 4.29 5.19 -3.39
CA VAL A 119 3.02 4.45 -3.49
C VAL A 119 2.98 3.51 -4.69
N GLN A 120 3.40 3.96 -5.88
CA GLN A 120 3.34 3.11 -7.10
C GLN A 120 4.22 1.86 -7.04
N ALA A 121 5.30 1.90 -6.26
CA ALA A 121 6.20 0.76 -6.12
C ALA A 121 5.72 -0.25 -5.06
N GLN A 122 5.12 0.25 -3.98
CA GLN A 122 4.67 -0.55 -2.84
C GLN A 122 3.26 -1.12 -3.04
N LEU A 123 2.41 -0.39 -3.77
CA LEU A 123 1.00 -0.71 -3.98
C LEU A 123 0.70 -0.72 -5.48
N PRO A 124 0.45 -1.90 -6.08
CA PRO A 124 0.12 -2.00 -7.49
C PRO A 124 -1.12 -1.16 -7.86
N GLY A 125 -0.97 -0.26 -8.84
CA GLY A 125 -2.03 0.67 -9.23
C GLY A 125 -2.36 1.72 -8.17
N GLY A 126 -1.47 1.93 -7.19
CA GLY A 126 -1.65 2.90 -6.13
C GLY A 126 -1.77 4.32 -6.67
N ALA A 127 -2.86 5.00 -6.34
CA ALA A 127 -3.12 6.38 -6.70
C ALA A 127 -3.49 7.18 -5.44
N LEU A 128 -2.64 8.15 -5.11
CA LEU A 128 -2.91 9.11 -4.06
C LEU A 128 -3.59 10.35 -4.63
N THR A 129 -4.69 10.76 -4.00
CA THR A 129 -5.44 11.97 -4.32
C THR A 129 -5.68 12.76 -3.05
N VAL A 130 -5.54 14.07 -3.15
CA VAL A 130 -5.84 15.01 -2.07
C VAL A 130 -6.98 15.89 -2.54
N SER A 131 -8.00 16.03 -1.71
CA SER A 131 -9.19 16.82 -2.02
C SER A 131 -9.61 17.65 -0.81
N CYS A 132 -10.33 18.74 -1.07
CA CYS A 132 -10.82 19.65 -0.04
C CYS A 132 -12.34 19.77 -0.15
N PRO A 133 -13.14 19.09 0.71
CA PRO A 133 -14.60 19.02 0.54
C PRO A 133 -15.31 20.38 0.59
N VAL A 134 -14.76 21.35 1.31
CA VAL A 134 -15.32 22.71 1.46
C VAL A 134 -14.26 23.76 1.11
N SER A 135 -13.15 23.72 1.82
CA SER A 135 -11.94 24.50 1.53
C SER A 135 -10.76 23.85 2.23
N CYS A 136 -9.56 23.98 1.66
CA CYS A 136 -8.37 23.39 2.26
C CYS A 136 -7.97 24.06 3.59
N ALA A 137 -8.52 25.25 3.88
CA ALA A 137 -8.40 25.90 5.17
C ALA A 137 -9.28 25.28 6.28
N ALA A 138 -10.40 24.64 5.91
CA ALA A 138 -11.32 23.98 6.83
C ALA A 138 -10.94 22.52 7.11
N GLY A 139 -10.34 21.85 6.12
CA GLY A 139 -9.85 20.48 6.26
C GLY A 139 -9.46 19.89 4.90
N VAL A 140 -8.61 18.87 4.97
CA VAL A 140 -8.09 18.14 3.81
C VAL A 140 -8.46 16.67 3.94
N GLN A 141 -8.79 16.06 2.80
CA GLN A 141 -9.10 14.65 2.66
C GLN A 141 -8.06 14.00 1.75
N ILE A 142 -7.29 13.07 2.30
CA ILE A 142 -6.30 12.27 1.59
C ILE A 142 -6.92 10.90 1.33
N ARG A 143 -6.96 10.51 0.06
CA ARG A 143 -7.49 9.24 -0.42
C ARG A 143 -6.37 8.51 -1.14
N LEU A 144 -6.05 7.32 -0.69
CA LEU A 144 -5.11 6.43 -1.34
C LEU A 144 -5.86 5.17 -1.77
N GLU A 145 -5.94 4.94 -3.07
CA GLU A 145 -6.59 3.78 -3.66
C GLU A 145 -5.56 2.87 -4.30
N TRP A 146 -5.74 1.56 -4.20
CA TRP A 146 -4.90 0.59 -4.90
C TRP A 146 -5.69 -0.68 -5.22
N VAL A 147 -5.13 -1.51 -6.09
CA VAL A 147 -5.76 -2.77 -6.51
C VAL A 147 -5.05 -3.93 -5.83
N GLU A 148 -5.77 -4.69 -5.00
CA GLU A 148 -5.26 -5.97 -4.52
C GLU A 148 -5.47 -7.05 -5.59
N ARG A 149 -4.36 -7.69 -5.98
CA ARG A 149 -4.41 -8.84 -6.89
C ARG A 149 -4.92 -10.05 -6.12
N LEU A 150 -6.16 -10.42 -6.36
CA LEU A 150 -6.69 -11.74 -6.05
C LEU A 150 -5.98 -12.72 -7.03
N GLY A 151 -5.17 -13.66 -6.54
CA GLY A 151 -4.31 -14.54 -7.37
C GLY A 151 -5.01 -15.09 -8.62
N ASP A 152 -4.39 -15.16 -9.80
CA ASP A 152 -3.23 -15.99 -10.14
C ASP A 152 -2.40 -15.35 -11.30
N ARG A 153 -1.08 -15.61 -11.34
CA ARG A 153 -0.10 -14.87 -12.17
C ARG A 153 -0.11 -15.20 -13.67
N GLN A 154 -1.06 -16.01 -14.16
CA GLN A 154 -0.98 -16.55 -15.53
C GLN A 154 -2.21 -16.29 -16.43
N VAL A 155 -3.35 -15.84 -15.87
CA VAL A 155 -4.55 -15.52 -16.68
C VAL A 155 -4.88 -14.01 -16.66
N ALA A 156 -4.28 -13.26 -15.74
CA ALA A 156 -4.58 -11.83 -15.53
C ALA A 156 -3.94 -10.86 -16.56
N ASP A 157 -3.09 -11.34 -17.48
CA ASP A 157 -2.44 -10.47 -18.49
C ASP A 157 -3.30 -10.24 -19.75
N THR A 158 -4.45 -10.92 -19.90
CA THR A 158 -5.27 -10.83 -21.13
C THR A 158 -6.71 -10.36 -20.92
N LEU A 159 -7.18 -10.26 -19.67
CA LEU A 159 -8.48 -9.69 -19.31
C LEU A 159 -8.23 -8.75 -18.12
N GLY A 160 -8.50 -7.45 -18.30
CA GLY A 160 -8.18 -6.40 -17.33
C GLY A 160 -8.43 -6.86 -15.89
N ALA A 161 -7.38 -6.74 -15.05
CA ALA A 161 -7.33 -7.30 -13.71
C ALA A 161 -8.59 -6.98 -12.89
N GLU A 162 -9.40 -8.01 -12.61
CA GLU A 162 -10.49 -7.98 -11.63
C GLU A 162 -9.90 -8.02 -10.21
N GLY A 163 -9.17 -6.98 -9.82
CA GLY A 163 -8.69 -6.83 -8.46
C GLY A 163 -9.70 -6.11 -7.56
N GLU A 164 -9.61 -6.35 -6.26
CA GLU A 164 -10.44 -5.65 -5.27
C GLU A 164 -9.87 -4.24 -5.10
N LEU A 165 -10.71 -3.22 -5.32
CA LEU A 165 -10.35 -1.83 -5.07
C LEU A 165 -10.32 -1.58 -3.57
N MET A 166 -9.14 -1.19 -3.09
CA MET A 166 -8.87 -0.93 -1.69
C MET A 166 -8.57 0.53 -1.48
N GLU A 167 -9.03 1.08 -0.36
CA GLU A 167 -8.88 2.49 -0.05
C GLU A 167 -8.40 2.70 1.39
N VAL A 168 -7.56 3.71 1.58
CA VAL A 168 -7.35 4.40 2.85
C VAL A 168 -7.80 5.84 2.70
N LEU A 169 -8.68 6.28 3.59
CA LEU A 169 -9.20 7.63 3.65
C LEU A 169 -8.81 8.29 4.98
N LEU A 170 -8.10 9.41 4.91
CA LEU A 170 -7.74 10.20 6.07
C LEU A 170 -8.28 11.63 5.92
N GLN A 171 -8.96 12.12 6.96
CA GLN A 171 -9.41 13.49 7.06
C GLN A 171 -8.63 14.20 8.16
N ALA A 172 -8.10 15.38 7.86
CA ALA A 172 -7.28 16.15 8.80
C ALA A 172 -7.53 17.66 8.66
N VAL A 173 -7.23 18.39 9.74
CA VAL A 173 -7.18 19.86 9.76
C VAL A 173 -5.71 20.27 9.91
N LEU A 174 -5.26 21.23 9.11
CA LEU A 174 -3.87 21.65 8.97
C LEU A 174 -3.55 22.93 9.72
#